data_AF-A0A9P1G568-F1
#
_entry.id   AF-A0A9P1G568-F1
#
_cell.length_a   1.000
_cell.length_b   1.000
_cell.length_c   1.000
_cell.angle_alpha   90.00
_cell.angle_beta   90.00
_cell.angle_gamma   90.00
#
_symmetry.space_group_name_H-M   'P 1'
#
loop_
_entity.id
_entity.type
_entity.pdbx_description
1 polymer ?
#
loop_
_entity_poly.entity_id
_entity_poly.type
_entity_poly.pdbx_seq_one_letter_code
_entity_poly.pdbx_strand_id
1 'polypeptide(L)'
;MVEPCARPYSAQVRRFDAEASKRTSSAVRPLSARLEGWSAPSKNSGIAEVLATSCRELKAELPPELRCPEAAILQLAPGTKLRNCRSNSCCWRWVATRLLDECVSATGRATEMRRVLEEELGDSILQQFLNLETEHEVLQARLNEERHELGTERALRSSLEEQLADMQVQLKEAQEHAATMDSAARRAISAKHKEEATVKDLREELERLMRNSPEVLRRRTAQAEAEVERIRAETEKITEKHKKDMLDERDQKTKLFIKLKELQVELWSLGIRDFGHGLYGSYIMLYHVSVCYLRAAAPAADPGRSGKEAKLAARPFCYVHRCEIYLIDI
;
A
#
# COMPACT_ATOMS: atom_id res chain seq x y z
N MET A 1 20.88 -10.79 20.32
CA MET A 1 19.51 -10.78 20.87
C MET A 1 19.09 -9.33 20.97
N VAL A 2 18.30 -8.86 20.01
CA VAL A 2 17.82 -7.47 19.95
C VAL A 2 16.32 -7.55 20.21
N GLU A 3 15.88 -7.09 21.39
CA GLU A 3 14.46 -7.04 21.73
C GLU A 3 13.77 -5.96 20.88
N PRO A 4 12.62 -6.26 20.25
CA PRO A 4 11.84 -5.28 19.52
C PRO A 4 11.09 -4.39 20.53
N CYS A 5 11.55 -3.15 20.67
CA CYS A 5 10.91 -2.11 21.47
C CYS A 5 9.68 -1.55 20.72
N ALA A 6 8.63 -2.37 20.57
CA ALA A 6 7.36 -1.94 20.01
C ALA A 6 6.51 -1.27 21.10
N ARG A 7 6.74 0.02 21.36
CA ARG A 7 5.75 0.81 22.11
C ARG A 7 4.50 1.00 21.24
N PRO A 8 3.29 0.77 21.77
CA PRO A 8 2.06 0.88 20.99
C PRO A 8 1.79 2.36 20.66
N TYR A 9 1.96 2.70 19.38
CA TYR A 9 1.68 4.02 18.79
C TYR A 9 0.24 4.50 19.06
N SER A 10 -0.68 3.58 19.38
CA SER A 10 -2.09 3.85 19.64
C SER A 10 -2.38 4.70 20.90
N ALA A 11 -1.48 4.71 21.89
CA ALA A 11 -1.69 5.48 23.12
C ALA A 11 -1.36 6.98 22.96
N GLN A 12 -0.46 7.33 22.04
CA GLN A 12 -0.07 8.72 21.79
C GLN A 12 -1.11 9.46 20.94
N VAL A 13 -1.71 8.80 19.95
CA VAL A 13 -2.73 9.42 19.08
C VAL A 13 -3.97 9.82 19.89
N ARG A 14 -4.44 8.96 20.81
CA ARG A 14 -5.62 9.25 21.65
C ARG A 14 -5.45 10.44 22.60
N ARG A 15 -4.21 10.79 22.99
CA ARG A 15 -3.96 11.97 23.84
C ARG A 15 -4.05 13.27 23.06
N PHE A 16 -3.63 13.27 21.79
CA PHE A 16 -3.68 14.47 20.95
C PHE A 16 -5.11 14.90 20.62
N ASP A 17 -6.00 13.95 20.29
CA ASP A 17 -7.40 14.25 19.96
C ASP A 17 -8.17 14.84 21.17
N ALA A 18 -7.89 14.35 22.38
CA ALA A 18 -8.53 14.85 23.60
C ALA A 18 -8.09 16.27 23.98
N GLU A 19 -6.83 16.64 23.72
CA GLU A 19 -6.33 17.99 23.97
C GLU A 19 -6.78 18.99 22.89
N ALA A 20 -6.89 18.56 21.63
CA ALA A 20 -7.41 19.38 20.54
C ALA A 20 -8.89 19.74 20.77
N SER A 21 -9.72 18.77 21.18
CA SER A 21 -11.14 18.96 21.49
C SER A 21 -11.38 19.92 22.68
N LYS A 22 -10.48 19.95 23.67
CA LYS A 22 -10.55 20.92 24.78
C LYS A 22 -10.21 22.35 24.37
N ARG A 23 -9.40 22.55 23.32
CA ARG A 23 -8.99 23.90 22.88
C ARG A 23 -10.01 24.57 21.97
N THR A 24 -10.77 23.81 21.19
CA THR A 24 -11.78 24.37 20.29
C THR A 24 -13.07 24.78 21.01
N SER A 25 -13.45 24.09 22.10
CA SER A 25 -14.69 24.43 22.84
C SER A 25 -14.62 25.73 23.67
N SER A 26 -13.44 26.30 23.95
CA SER A 26 -13.33 27.54 24.76
C SER A 26 -13.17 28.82 23.93
N ALA A 27 -12.96 28.72 22.62
CA ALA A 27 -12.58 29.86 21.78
C ALA A 27 -13.78 30.65 21.19
N VAL A 28 -14.98 30.07 21.17
CA VAL A 28 -16.16 30.71 20.57
C VAL A 28 -17.03 31.33 21.67
N ARG A 29 -16.63 32.50 22.16
CA ARG A 29 -17.55 33.39 22.89
C ARG A 29 -18.28 34.28 21.88
N PRO A 30 -19.61 34.48 22.01
CA PRO A 30 -20.37 35.38 21.16
C PRO A 30 -19.74 36.79 21.14
N LEU A 31 -19.67 37.43 19.96
CA LEU A 31 -19.17 38.79 19.79
C LEU A 31 -19.90 39.81 20.68
N SER A 32 -21.18 39.57 20.98
CA SER A 32 -21.98 40.37 21.92
C SER A 32 -21.39 40.41 23.34
N ALA A 33 -20.84 39.29 23.83
CA ALA A 33 -20.17 39.22 25.14
C ALA A 33 -18.78 39.88 25.15
N ARG A 34 -18.20 40.18 23.97
CA ARG A 34 -16.88 40.81 23.83
C ARG A 34 -16.99 42.35 23.80
N LEU A 35 -18.13 42.89 23.40
CA LEU A 35 -18.40 44.33 23.33
C LEU A 35 -18.75 44.96 24.69
N GLU A 36 -19.24 44.17 25.66
CA GLU A 36 -19.46 44.67 27.04
C GLU A 36 -18.14 45.02 27.77
N GLY A 37 -17.01 44.46 27.30
CA GLY A 37 -15.68 44.68 27.87
C GLY A 37 -14.96 45.96 27.42
N TRP A 38 -15.54 46.77 26.53
CA TRP A 38 -14.92 48.03 26.06
C TRP A 38 -15.12 49.22 27.01
N SER A 39 -15.63 48.98 28.21
CA SER A 39 -15.82 49.98 29.27
C SER A 39 -14.60 50.11 30.20
N ALA A 40 -13.38 49.93 29.69
CA ALA A 40 -12.16 50.22 30.46
C ALA A 40 -11.82 51.72 30.34
N PRO A 41 -11.68 52.47 31.45
CA PRO A 41 -11.37 53.90 31.42
C PRO A 41 -9.95 54.10 30.88
N SER A 42 -9.83 54.57 29.63
CA SER A 42 -8.56 55.06 29.12
C SER A 42 -8.23 56.39 29.79
N LYS A 43 -7.04 56.55 30.35
CA LYS A 43 -6.58 57.75 31.10
C LYS A 43 -6.48 59.07 30.30
N ASN A 44 -7.06 59.13 29.11
CA ASN A 44 -7.18 60.36 28.34
C ASN A 44 -8.57 60.94 28.59
N SER A 45 -8.66 61.83 29.59
CA SER A 45 -9.86 62.57 29.98
C SER A 45 -10.29 63.55 28.87
N GLY A 46 -10.83 62.99 27.80
CA GLY A 46 -11.52 63.75 26.76
C GLY A 46 -12.89 64.22 27.24
N ILE A 47 -13.44 65.21 26.56
CA ILE A 47 -14.81 65.73 26.78
C ILE A 47 -15.84 64.58 26.89
N ALA A 48 -15.64 63.46 26.18
CA ALA A 48 -16.49 62.27 26.28
C ALA A 48 -16.52 61.60 27.66
N GLU A 49 -15.40 61.53 28.38
CA GLU A 49 -15.34 60.95 29.74
C GLU A 49 -16.01 61.87 30.76
N VAL A 50 -15.81 63.18 30.61
CA VAL A 50 -16.46 64.20 31.42
C VAL A 50 -17.98 64.17 31.20
N LEU A 51 -18.44 64.05 29.95
CA LEU A 51 -19.86 63.87 29.64
C LEU A 51 -20.40 62.57 30.24
N ALA A 52 -19.74 61.42 30.02
CA ALA A 52 -20.17 60.12 30.55
C ALA A 52 -20.24 60.07 32.09
N THR A 53 -19.42 60.88 32.77
CA THR A 53 -19.46 61.02 34.24
C THR A 53 -20.65 61.88 34.67
N SER A 54 -20.90 63.00 33.99
CA SER A 54 -22.11 63.82 34.22
C SER A 54 -23.42 63.11 33.81
N CYS A 55 -23.43 62.23 32.81
CA CYS A 55 -24.60 61.40 32.47
C CYS A 55 -24.97 60.41 33.61
N ARG A 56 -23.98 60.00 34.43
CA ARG A 56 -24.19 59.14 35.60
C ARG A 56 -24.70 59.90 36.83
N GLU A 57 -24.38 61.20 36.93
CA GLU A 57 -24.79 62.08 38.03
C GLU A 57 -26.19 62.68 37.82
N LEU A 58 -26.70 62.72 36.59
CA LEU A 58 -28.07 63.14 36.27
C LEU A 58 -29.10 62.10 36.72
N LYS A 59 -30.21 62.56 37.29
CA LYS A 59 -31.29 61.72 37.83
C LYS A 59 -31.79 60.73 36.78
N ALA A 60 -32.04 59.48 37.20
CA ALA A 60 -32.47 58.37 36.34
C ALA A 60 -33.87 58.54 35.68
N GLU A 61 -34.52 59.67 35.88
CA GLU A 61 -35.88 59.96 35.39
C GLU A 61 -35.93 60.18 33.86
N LEU A 62 -34.79 60.50 33.23
CA LEU A 62 -34.70 60.65 31.78
C LEU A 62 -34.23 59.36 31.09
N PRO A 63 -34.77 59.05 29.89
CA PRO A 63 -34.29 57.97 29.03
C PRO A 63 -32.77 58.05 28.81
N PRO A 64 -32.05 56.92 28.78
CA PRO A 64 -30.58 56.88 28.64
C PRO A 64 -30.05 57.72 27.47
N GLU A 65 -30.83 57.84 26.40
CA GLU A 65 -30.52 58.53 25.15
C GLU A 65 -30.43 60.06 25.33
N LEU A 66 -31.11 60.62 26.34
CA LEU A 66 -31.21 62.07 26.57
C LEU A 66 -30.25 62.59 27.64
N ARG A 67 -29.59 61.69 28.39
CA ARG A 67 -28.74 62.07 29.55
C ARG A 67 -27.45 62.75 29.14
N CYS A 68 -26.82 62.31 28.05
CA CYS A 68 -25.56 62.89 27.59
C CYS A 68 -25.68 64.23 26.85
N PRO A 69 -26.72 64.45 26.03
CA PRO A 69 -27.06 65.77 25.53
C PRO A 69 -27.34 66.77 26.67
N GLU A 70 -28.12 66.38 27.68
CA GLU A 70 -28.41 67.22 28.85
C GLU A 70 -27.14 67.54 29.65
N ALA A 71 -26.28 66.55 29.89
CA ALA A 71 -24.97 66.75 30.53
C ALA A 71 -24.10 67.74 29.74
N ALA A 72 -24.06 67.63 28.41
CA ALA A 72 -23.30 68.53 27.55
C ALA A 72 -23.84 69.96 27.60
N ILE A 73 -25.16 70.12 27.57
CA ILE A 73 -25.82 71.43 27.69
C ILE A 73 -25.53 72.06 29.05
N LEU A 74 -25.57 71.28 30.13
CA LEU A 74 -25.29 71.77 31.49
C LEU A 74 -23.82 72.18 31.70
N GLN A 75 -22.88 71.52 31.02
CA GLN A 75 -21.45 71.85 31.11
C GLN A 75 -21.02 72.98 30.19
N LEU A 76 -21.61 73.09 29.00
CA LEU A 76 -21.30 74.17 28.05
C LEU A 76 -22.00 75.49 28.40
N ALA A 77 -22.93 75.47 29.36
CA ALA A 77 -23.63 76.64 29.84
C ALA A 77 -22.70 77.53 30.69
N PRO A 78 -22.54 78.82 30.35
CA PRO A 78 -21.78 79.74 31.18
C PRO A 78 -22.55 80.07 32.46
N GLY A 79 -22.08 79.54 33.60
CA GLY A 79 -22.57 79.91 34.94
C GLY A 79 -23.67 79.00 35.48
N THR A 80 -23.57 78.71 36.78
CA THR A 80 -24.36 77.73 37.52
C THR A 80 -25.88 77.94 37.37
N LYS A 81 -26.55 76.87 36.91
CA LYS A 81 -28.01 76.70 36.77
C LYS A 81 -28.66 77.60 35.72
N LEU A 82 -28.60 77.17 34.46
CA LEU A 82 -29.58 77.59 33.45
C LEU A 82 -30.98 77.35 34.01
N ARG A 83 -31.71 78.43 34.31
CA ARG A 83 -33.16 78.32 34.53
C ARG A 83 -33.82 78.03 33.18
N ASN A 84 -34.83 77.18 33.16
CA ASN A 84 -35.61 76.89 31.96
C ASN A 84 -36.14 78.19 31.34
N CYS A 85 -35.49 78.67 30.28
CA CYS A 85 -35.94 79.83 29.54
C CYS A 85 -37.19 79.43 28.74
N ARG A 86 -38.34 80.02 29.09
CA ARG A 86 -39.62 79.74 28.40
C ARG A 86 -39.77 80.47 27.06
N SER A 87 -38.79 81.27 26.67
CA SER A 87 -38.82 81.98 25.38
C SER A 87 -38.64 80.99 24.22
N ASN A 88 -39.53 81.07 23.23
CA ASN A 88 -39.41 80.30 22.00
C ASN A 88 -38.23 80.74 21.12
N SER A 89 -37.61 81.89 21.41
CA SER A 89 -36.43 82.42 20.72
C SER A 89 -35.12 82.25 21.50
N CYS A 90 -35.09 81.43 22.57
CA CYS A 90 -33.87 81.20 23.33
C CYS A 90 -32.84 80.43 22.50
N CYS A 91 -31.67 81.01 22.27
CA CYS A 91 -30.57 80.41 21.53
C CYS A 91 -30.13 79.05 22.12
N TRP A 92 -30.13 78.90 23.44
CA TRP A 92 -29.81 77.64 24.11
C TRP A 92 -30.83 76.54 23.87
N ARG A 93 -32.12 76.88 23.75
CA ARG A 93 -33.16 75.91 23.40
C ARG A 93 -32.95 75.39 21.98
N TRP A 94 -32.62 76.28 21.04
CA TRP A 94 -32.31 75.89 19.67
C TRP A 94 -31.05 75.01 19.57
N VAL A 95 -29.97 75.37 20.27
CA VAL A 95 -28.73 74.56 20.33
C VAL A 95 -29.00 73.19 20.96
N ALA A 96 -29.74 73.15 22.07
CA ALA A 96 -30.12 71.89 22.72
C ALA A 96 -30.96 70.99 21.81
N THR A 97 -31.96 71.54 21.12
CA THR A 97 -32.76 70.78 20.16
C THR A 97 -31.91 70.27 18.99
N ARG A 98 -31.01 71.10 18.44
CA ARG A 98 -30.10 70.66 17.37
C ARG A 98 -29.13 69.57 17.80
N LEU A 99 -28.56 69.68 19.00
CA LEU A 99 -27.70 68.64 19.57
C LEU A 99 -28.48 67.34 19.79
N LEU A 100 -29.73 67.42 20.27
CA LEU A 100 -30.60 66.26 20.40
C LEU A 100 -30.91 65.61 19.05
N ASP A 101 -31.25 66.39 18.03
CA ASP A 101 -31.50 65.89 16.67
C ASP A 101 -30.25 65.22 16.09
N GLU A 102 -29.07 65.82 16.27
CA GLU A 102 -27.79 65.26 15.85
C GLU A 102 -27.44 63.96 16.59
N CYS A 103 -27.69 63.90 17.90
CA CYS A 103 -27.51 62.69 18.70
C CYS A 103 -28.44 61.58 18.22
N VAL A 104 -29.73 61.85 18.04
CA VAL A 104 -30.71 60.86 17.53
C VAL A 104 -30.29 60.36 16.14
N SER A 105 -29.87 61.26 15.24
CA SER A 105 -29.36 60.90 13.91
C SER A 105 -28.06 60.08 13.97
N ALA A 106 -27.13 60.42 14.87
CA ALA A 106 -25.91 59.66 15.08
C ALA A 106 -26.18 58.26 15.65
N THR A 107 -27.09 58.14 16.63
CA THR A 107 -27.52 56.84 17.17
C THR A 107 -28.16 55.99 16.08
N GLY A 108 -29.07 56.57 15.28
CA GLY A 108 -29.70 55.89 14.14
C GLY A 108 -28.68 55.33 13.16
N ARG A 109 -27.71 56.14 12.73
CA ARG A 109 -26.59 55.71 11.87
C ARG A 109 -25.73 54.61 12.50
N ALA A 110 -25.48 54.69 13.80
CA ALA A 110 -24.70 53.67 14.51
C ALA A 110 -25.44 52.32 14.62
N THR A 111 -26.75 52.32 14.81
CA THR A 111 -27.58 51.11 14.72
C THR A 111 -27.57 50.51 13.32
N GLU A 112 -27.74 51.34 12.28
CA GLU A 112 -27.73 50.84 10.90
C GLU A 112 -26.36 50.26 10.51
N MET A 113 -25.27 50.93 10.89
CA MET A 113 -23.93 50.41 10.63
C MET A 113 -23.64 49.10 11.38
N ARG A 114 -24.20 48.91 12.59
CA ARG A 114 -24.14 47.63 13.30
C ARG A 114 -24.90 46.53 12.56
N ARG A 115 -26.11 46.82 12.08
CA ARG A 115 -26.91 45.87 11.28
C ARG A 115 -26.17 45.43 10.02
N VAL A 116 -25.61 46.38 9.26
CA VAL A 116 -24.84 46.08 8.05
C VAL A 116 -23.58 45.25 8.37
N LEU A 117 -22.86 45.58 9.45
CA LEU A 117 -21.70 44.78 9.87
C LEU A 117 -22.09 43.37 10.31
N GLU A 118 -23.23 43.20 10.99
CA GLU A 118 -23.74 41.89 11.39
C GLU A 118 -24.15 41.03 10.19
N GLU A 119 -24.79 41.62 9.18
CA GLU A 119 -25.16 40.94 7.93
C GLU A 119 -23.90 40.55 7.13
N GLU A 120 -23.04 41.51 6.80
CA GLU A 120 -21.88 41.28 5.93
C GLU A 120 -20.81 40.39 6.59
N LEU A 121 -20.51 40.59 7.89
CA LEU A 121 -19.54 39.75 8.59
C LEU A 121 -20.14 38.41 9.01
N GLY A 122 -21.44 38.37 9.34
CA GLY A 122 -22.14 37.13 9.68
C GLY A 122 -22.12 36.15 8.51
N ASP A 123 -22.49 36.62 7.32
CA ASP A 123 -22.51 35.81 6.11
C ASP A 123 -21.09 35.43 5.66
N SER A 124 -20.11 36.35 5.78
CA SER A 124 -18.71 36.03 5.45
C SER A 124 -18.11 34.98 6.38
N ILE A 125 -18.41 35.02 7.69
CA ILE A 125 -17.87 34.04 8.65
C ILE A 125 -18.56 32.69 8.47
N LEU A 126 -19.88 32.69 8.27
CA LEU A 126 -20.63 31.47 8.02
C LEU A 126 -20.16 30.79 6.73
N GLN A 127 -19.97 31.55 5.65
CA GLN A 127 -19.45 31.02 4.39
C GLN A 127 -18.05 30.43 4.56
N GLN A 128 -17.15 31.11 5.30
CA GLN A 128 -15.81 30.57 5.59
C GLN A 128 -15.88 29.28 6.41
N PHE A 129 -16.78 29.21 7.39
CA PHE A 129 -16.99 28.01 8.19
C PHE A 129 -17.48 26.84 7.34
N LEU A 130 -18.50 27.05 6.49
CA LEU A 130 -19.00 26.04 5.57
C LEU A 130 -17.91 25.57 4.59
N ASN A 131 -17.11 26.49 4.06
CA ASN A 131 -15.98 26.14 3.19
C ASN A 131 -14.97 25.25 3.93
N LEU A 132 -14.60 25.60 5.18
CA LEU A 132 -13.69 24.78 5.99
C LEU A 132 -14.27 23.40 6.33
N GLU A 133 -15.58 23.29 6.57
CA GLU A 133 -16.24 21.99 6.75
C GLU A 133 -16.13 21.13 5.49
N THR A 134 -16.40 21.69 4.31
CA THR A 134 -16.26 20.96 3.04
C THR A 134 -14.81 20.56 2.76
N GLU A 135 -13.83 21.43 3.04
CA GLU A 135 -12.41 21.11 2.91
C GLU A 135 -12.00 19.99 3.87
N HIS A 136 -12.49 20.01 5.11
CA HIS A 136 -12.25 18.97 6.10
C HIS A 136 -12.82 17.63 5.65
N GLU A 137 -14.05 17.59 5.12
CA GLU A 137 -14.67 16.38 4.58
C GLU A 137 -13.85 15.79 3.42
N VAL A 138 -13.39 16.64 2.49
CA VAL A 138 -12.53 16.21 1.37
C VAL A 138 -11.20 15.64 1.86
N LEU A 139 -10.55 16.32 2.82
CA LEU A 139 -9.30 15.84 3.41
C LEU A 139 -9.50 14.54 4.19
N GLN A 140 -10.61 14.38 4.88
CA GLN A 140 -10.95 13.17 5.61
C GLN A 140 -11.21 12.00 4.65
N ALA A 141 -11.88 12.24 3.51
CA ALA A 141 -12.06 11.25 2.47
C ALA A 141 -10.71 10.78 1.89
N ARG A 142 -9.83 11.73 1.52
CA ARG A 142 -8.47 11.43 1.03
C ARG A 142 -7.65 10.65 2.05
N LEU A 143 -7.71 11.03 3.34
CA LEU A 143 -7.01 10.31 4.39
C LEU A 143 -7.48 8.86 4.51
N ASN A 144 -8.78 8.61 4.32
CA ASN A 144 -9.33 7.25 4.36
C ASN A 144 -8.92 6.42 3.14
N GLU A 145 -8.87 7.03 1.97
CA GLU A 145 -8.37 6.42 0.72
C GLU A 145 -6.90 6.01 0.86
N GLU A 146 -6.03 6.95 1.25
CA GLU A 146 -4.59 6.69 1.48
C GLU A 146 -4.36 5.60 2.56
N ARG A 147 -5.21 5.57 3.61
CA ARG A 147 -5.16 4.50 4.62
C ARG A 147 -5.55 3.15 4.05
N HIS A 148 -6.52 3.12 3.15
CA HIS A 148 -6.95 1.90 2.47
C HIS A 148 -5.83 1.39 1.55
N GLU A 149 -5.26 2.26 0.71
CA GLU A 149 -4.14 1.95 -0.18
C GLU A 149 -2.93 1.42 0.61
N LEU A 150 -2.52 2.11 1.67
CA LEU A 150 -1.45 1.65 2.56
C LEU A 150 -1.75 0.27 3.18
N GLY A 151 -3.02 -0.01 3.48
CA GLY A 151 -3.48 -1.32 3.94
C GLY A 151 -3.27 -2.41 2.88
N THR A 152 -3.66 -2.13 1.63
CA THR A 152 -3.48 -3.06 0.50
C THR A 152 -2.02 -3.33 0.18
N GLU A 153 -1.17 -2.28 0.17
CA GLU A 153 0.27 -2.40 -0.05
C GLU A 153 0.96 -3.24 1.03
N ARG A 154 0.55 -3.09 2.29
CA ARG A 154 1.06 -3.92 3.39
C ARG A 154 0.66 -5.38 3.24
N ALA A 155 -0.57 -5.65 2.81
CA ALA A 155 -1.03 -7.01 2.56
C ALA A 155 -0.28 -7.65 1.39
N LEU A 156 -0.09 -6.91 0.30
CA LEU A 156 0.68 -7.35 -0.87
C LEU A 156 2.13 -7.64 -0.49
N ARG A 157 2.78 -6.73 0.24
CA ARG A 157 4.15 -6.92 0.74
C ARG A 157 4.27 -8.16 1.60
N SER A 158 3.33 -8.39 2.53
CA SER A 158 3.34 -9.59 3.37
C SER A 158 3.22 -10.87 2.54
N SER A 159 2.38 -10.87 1.49
CA SER A 159 2.24 -12.01 0.59
C SER A 159 3.52 -12.28 -0.22
N LEU A 160 4.18 -11.22 -0.71
CA LEU A 160 5.46 -11.34 -1.42
C LEU A 160 6.58 -11.83 -0.49
N GLU A 161 6.62 -11.38 0.75
CA GLU A 161 7.58 -11.86 1.76
C GLU A 161 7.37 -13.36 2.05
N GLU A 162 6.12 -13.83 2.12
CA GLU A 162 5.80 -15.25 2.26
C GLU A 162 6.21 -16.08 1.03
N GLN A 163 5.91 -15.59 -0.19
CA GLN A 163 6.33 -16.25 -1.43
C GLN A 163 7.86 -16.33 -1.56
N LEU A 164 8.58 -15.27 -1.17
CA LEU A 164 10.04 -15.26 -1.15
C LEU A 164 10.59 -16.28 -0.15
N ALA A 165 9.97 -16.41 1.03
CA ALA A 165 10.36 -17.41 2.02
C ALA A 165 10.16 -18.84 1.48
N ASP A 166 9.02 -19.11 0.83
CA ASP A 166 8.73 -20.42 0.22
C ASP A 166 9.73 -20.74 -0.91
N MET A 167 9.98 -19.79 -1.81
CA MET A 167 10.99 -19.96 -2.86
C MET A 167 12.40 -20.22 -2.32
N GLN A 168 12.77 -19.62 -1.19
CA GLN A 168 14.05 -19.89 -0.55
C GLN A 168 14.14 -21.31 0.01
N VAL A 169 13.04 -21.86 0.54
CA VAL A 169 12.96 -23.26 0.97
C VAL A 169 13.11 -24.19 -0.25
N GLN A 170 12.33 -23.96 -1.31
CA GLN A 170 12.41 -24.76 -2.54
C GLN A 170 13.81 -24.72 -3.17
N LEU A 171 14.48 -23.56 -3.15
CA LEU A 171 15.85 -23.44 -3.65
C LEU A 171 16.84 -24.28 -2.83
N LYS A 172 16.71 -24.30 -1.51
CA LYS A 172 17.55 -25.13 -0.64
C LYS A 172 17.32 -26.62 -0.90
N GLU A 173 16.06 -27.05 -1.00
CA GLU A 173 15.71 -28.44 -1.32
C GLU A 173 16.27 -28.86 -2.69
N ALA A 174 16.17 -27.99 -3.69
CA ALA A 174 16.74 -28.23 -5.01
C ALA A 174 18.28 -28.33 -4.98
N GLN A 175 18.94 -27.50 -4.16
CA GLN A 175 20.40 -27.57 -3.95
C GLN A 175 20.82 -28.86 -3.26
N GLU A 176 20.10 -29.29 -2.23
CA GLU A 176 20.33 -30.57 -1.56
C GLU A 176 20.13 -31.74 -2.52
N HIS A 177 19.04 -31.71 -3.31
CA HIS A 177 18.79 -32.73 -4.33
C HIS A 177 19.92 -32.77 -5.37
N ALA A 178 20.36 -31.62 -5.88
CA ALA A 178 21.49 -31.54 -6.81
C ALA A 178 22.78 -32.09 -6.19
N ALA A 179 23.06 -31.81 -4.92
CA ALA A 179 24.22 -32.36 -4.22
C ALA A 179 24.13 -33.89 -4.05
N THR A 180 22.93 -34.43 -3.76
CA THR A 180 22.73 -35.89 -3.70
C THR A 180 22.96 -36.53 -5.07
N MET A 181 22.48 -35.92 -6.16
CA MET A 181 22.69 -36.41 -7.52
C MET A 181 24.17 -36.35 -7.93
N ASP A 182 24.89 -35.27 -7.63
CA ASP A 182 26.35 -35.18 -7.87
C ASP A 182 27.11 -36.28 -7.11
N SER A 183 26.74 -36.53 -5.84
CA SER A 183 27.33 -37.61 -5.04
C SER A 183 27.05 -39.00 -5.63
N ALA A 184 25.85 -39.21 -6.20
CA ALA A 184 25.48 -40.46 -6.85
C ALA A 184 26.23 -40.66 -8.17
N ALA A 185 26.35 -39.60 -8.98
CA ALA A 185 27.12 -39.59 -10.22
C ALA A 185 28.61 -39.92 -9.95
N ARG A 186 29.22 -39.30 -8.94
CA ARG A 186 30.60 -39.61 -8.53
C ARG A 186 30.78 -41.07 -8.11
N ARG A 187 29.82 -41.62 -7.36
CA ARG A 187 29.84 -43.05 -6.98
C ARG A 187 29.72 -43.96 -8.19
N ALA A 188 28.84 -43.64 -9.14
CA ALA A 188 28.68 -44.39 -10.39
C ALA A 188 29.96 -44.36 -11.24
N ILE A 189 30.60 -43.20 -11.38
CA ILE A 189 31.89 -43.07 -12.08
C ILE A 189 32.98 -43.91 -11.38
N SER A 190 33.05 -43.86 -10.05
CA SER A 190 34.01 -44.67 -9.30
C SER A 190 33.76 -46.17 -9.43
N ALA A 191 32.49 -46.60 -9.41
CA ALA A 191 32.11 -47.99 -9.65
C ALA A 191 32.50 -48.45 -11.06
N LYS A 192 32.21 -47.63 -12.07
CA LYS A 192 32.61 -47.89 -13.46
C LYS A 192 34.12 -48.05 -13.61
N HIS A 193 34.93 -47.18 -12.97
CA HIS A 193 36.38 -47.33 -13.01
C HIS A 193 36.88 -48.62 -12.33
N LYS A 194 36.22 -49.06 -11.25
CA LYS A 194 36.53 -50.36 -10.62
C LYS A 194 36.17 -51.53 -11.55
N GLU A 195 35.02 -51.46 -12.21
CA GLU A 195 34.60 -52.46 -13.21
C GLU A 195 35.54 -52.48 -14.43
N GLU A 196 35.98 -51.33 -14.92
CA GLU A 196 36.97 -51.22 -16.01
C GLU A 196 38.31 -51.85 -15.60
N ALA A 197 38.74 -51.65 -14.35
CA ALA A 197 39.94 -52.28 -13.80
C ALA A 197 39.79 -53.80 -13.68
N THR A 198 38.67 -54.31 -13.13
CA THR A 198 38.44 -55.76 -13.04
C THR A 198 38.33 -56.42 -14.42
N VAL A 199 37.68 -55.77 -15.39
CA VAL A 199 37.62 -56.25 -16.77
C VAL A 199 39.02 -56.30 -17.39
N LYS A 200 39.88 -55.31 -17.11
CA LYS A 200 41.27 -55.31 -17.57
C LYS A 200 42.05 -56.47 -16.96
N ASP A 201 41.96 -56.67 -15.64
CA ASP A 201 42.64 -57.77 -14.93
C ASP A 201 42.18 -59.14 -15.45
N LEU A 202 40.86 -59.32 -15.66
CA LEU A 202 40.30 -60.55 -16.22
C LEU A 202 40.74 -60.79 -17.67
N ARG A 203 40.90 -59.74 -18.49
CA ARG A 203 41.44 -59.85 -19.85
C ARG A 203 42.90 -60.30 -19.83
N GLU A 204 43.73 -59.72 -18.96
CA GLU A 204 45.13 -60.12 -18.79
C GLU A 204 45.23 -61.57 -18.29
N GLU A 205 44.37 -61.99 -17.36
CA GLU A 205 44.31 -63.38 -16.90
C GLU A 205 43.84 -64.35 -18.00
N LEU A 206 42.83 -63.97 -18.80
CA LEU A 206 42.39 -64.75 -19.95
C LEU A 206 43.53 -64.90 -20.97
N GLU A 207 44.24 -63.83 -21.31
CA GLU A 207 45.41 -63.87 -22.20
C GLU A 207 46.55 -64.75 -21.65
N ARG A 208 46.74 -64.76 -20.33
CA ARG A 208 47.70 -65.64 -19.65
C ARG A 208 47.28 -67.10 -19.77
N LEU A 209 46.01 -67.41 -19.51
CA LEU A 209 45.45 -68.76 -19.70
C LEU A 209 45.53 -69.18 -21.17
N MET A 210 45.31 -68.23 -22.11
CA MET A 210 45.44 -68.43 -23.56
C MET A 210 46.80 -68.96 -23.99
N ARG A 211 47.86 -68.54 -23.31
CA ARG A 211 49.22 -69.00 -23.58
C ARG A 211 49.54 -70.39 -23.01
N ASN A 212 48.78 -70.87 -22.02
CA ASN A 212 49.16 -72.03 -21.22
C ASN A 212 48.36 -73.33 -21.50
N SER A 213 47.19 -73.30 -22.16
CA SER A 213 46.44 -74.53 -22.46
C SER A 213 45.34 -74.36 -23.55
N PRO A 214 45.67 -74.51 -24.85
CA PRO A 214 44.75 -74.23 -25.98
C PRO A 214 43.46 -75.07 -26.02
N GLU A 215 43.45 -76.28 -25.45
CA GLU A 215 42.28 -77.18 -25.49
C GLU A 215 41.26 -76.92 -24.39
N VAL A 216 41.71 -76.53 -23.18
CA VAL A 216 40.81 -76.14 -22.08
C VAL A 216 40.09 -74.82 -22.40
N LEU A 217 40.72 -73.96 -23.20
CA LEU A 217 40.17 -72.67 -23.62
C LEU A 217 39.00 -72.77 -24.56
N ARG A 218 38.99 -73.65 -25.56
CA ARG A 218 37.85 -73.75 -26.48
C ARG A 218 36.54 -74.07 -25.75
N ARG A 219 36.63 -74.85 -24.65
CA ARG A 219 35.47 -75.11 -23.77
C ARG A 219 35.11 -73.91 -22.91
N ARG A 220 36.10 -73.18 -22.36
CA ARG A 220 35.85 -72.00 -21.52
C ARG A 220 35.39 -70.77 -22.31
N THR A 221 35.88 -70.56 -23.54
CA THR A 221 35.40 -69.48 -24.43
C THR A 221 33.97 -69.75 -24.88
N ALA A 222 33.62 -70.99 -25.23
CA ALA A 222 32.24 -71.36 -25.53
C ALA A 222 31.31 -71.17 -24.30
N GLN A 223 31.79 -71.47 -23.08
CA GLN A 223 31.04 -71.19 -21.85
C GLN A 223 30.90 -69.68 -21.57
N ALA A 224 31.95 -68.89 -21.80
CA ALA A 224 31.91 -67.44 -21.62
C ALA A 224 31.02 -66.76 -22.68
N GLU A 225 31.02 -67.23 -23.93
CA GLU A 225 30.12 -66.75 -24.98
C GLU A 225 28.66 -67.07 -24.66
N ALA A 226 28.37 -68.27 -24.14
CA ALA A 226 27.03 -68.62 -23.68
C ALA A 226 26.57 -67.75 -22.49
N GLU A 227 27.48 -67.42 -21.57
CA GLU A 227 27.18 -66.56 -20.42
C GLU A 227 27.00 -65.10 -20.84
N VAL A 228 27.78 -64.60 -21.80
CA VAL A 228 27.59 -63.26 -22.39
C VAL A 228 26.24 -63.17 -23.09
N GLU A 229 25.82 -64.19 -23.84
CA GLU A 229 24.49 -64.20 -24.46
C GLU A 229 23.36 -64.30 -23.43
N ARG A 230 23.56 -65.03 -22.32
CA ARG A 230 22.61 -65.05 -21.21
C ARG A 230 22.44 -63.65 -20.59
N ILE A 231 23.55 -62.96 -20.32
CA ILE A 231 23.54 -61.60 -19.78
C ILE A 231 22.90 -60.64 -20.78
N ARG A 232 23.19 -60.75 -22.08
CA ARG A 232 22.55 -59.94 -23.13
C ARG A 232 21.04 -60.13 -23.13
N ALA A 233 20.56 -61.37 -23.13
CA ALA A 233 19.14 -61.67 -23.07
C ALA A 233 18.46 -61.15 -21.79
N GLU A 234 19.12 -61.23 -20.63
CA GLU A 234 18.61 -60.66 -19.38
C GLU A 234 18.56 -59.13 -19.43
N THR A 235 19.59 -58.48 -19.97
CA THR A 235 19.59 -57.01 -20.15
C THR A 235 18.51 -56.56 -21.12
N GLU A 236 18.32 -57.26 -22.24
CA GLU A 236 17.26 -56.95 -23.21
C GLU A 236 15.88 -57.09 -22.56
N LYS A 237 15.65 -58.17 -21.79
CA LYS A 237 14.41 -58.37 -21.02
C LYS A 237 14.17 -57.26 -19.99
N ILE A 238 15.21 -56.77 -19.31
CA ILE A 238 15.09 -55.64 -18.38
C ILE A 238 14.76 -54.34 -19.14
N THR A 239 15.41 -54.09 -20.28
CA THR A 239 15.13 -52.89 -21.09
C THR A 239 13.71 -52.91 -21.66
N GLU A 240 13.21 -54.07 -22.07
CA GLU A 240 11.86 -54.22 -22.58
C GLU A 240 10.81 -54.07 -21.48
N LYS A 241 11.08 -54.61 -20.28
CA LYS A 241 10.26 -54.35 -19.10
C LYS A 241 10.23 -52.85 -18.76
N HIS A 242 11.38 -52.17 -18.76
CA HIS A 242 11.44 -50.74 -18.46
C HIS A 242 10.72 -49.88 -19.51
N LYS A 243 10.83 -50.23 -20.81
CA LYS A 243 10.04 -49.59 -21.88
C LYS A 243 8.54 -49.77 -21.64
N LYS A 244 8.11 -50.96 -21.22
CA LYS A 244 6.70 -51.23 -20.88
C LYS A 244 6.24 -50.39 -19.68
N ASP A 245 7.02 -50.34 -18.60
CA ASP A 245 6.70 -49.55 -17.41
C ASP A 245 6.57 -48.04 -17.76
N MET A 246 7.46 -47.51 -18.61
CA MET A 246 7.39 -46.12 -19.10
C MET A 246 6.14 -45.84 -19.95
N LEU A 247 5.69 -46.82 -20.76
CA LEU A 247 4.44 -46.71 -21.52
C LEU A 247 3.23 -46.76 -20.59
N ASP A 248 3.23 -47.65 -19.60
CA ASP A 248 2.16 -47.75 -18.60
C ASP A 248 2.05 -46.45 -17.77
N GLU A 249 3.18 -45.84 -17.37
CA GLU A 249 3.19 -44.53 -16.71
C GLU A 249 2.64 -43.42 -17.62
N ARG A 250 3.00 -43.44 -18.91
CA ARG A 250 2.48 -42.48 -19.89
C ARG A 250 0.96 -42.57 -19.99
N ASP A 251 0.44 -43.79 -20.11
CA ASP A 251 -0.99 -44.05 -20.21
C ASP A 251 -1.74 -43.69 -18.92
N GLN A 252 -1.15 -43.93 -17.75
CA GLN A 252 -1.68 -43.46 -16.47
C GLN A 252 -1.76 -41.93 -16.42
N LYS A 253 -0.72 -41.21 -16.85
CA LYS A 253 -0.72 -39.75 -16.93
C LYS A 253 -1.80 -39.25 -17.90
N THR A 254 -1.96 -39.88 -19.06
CA THR A 254 -3.02 -39.53 -20.01
C THR A 254 -4.41 -39.76 -19.42
N LYS A 255 -4.64 -40.87 -18.70
CA LYS A 255 -5.91 -41.13 -17.99
C LYS A 255 -6.20 -40.09 -16.91
N LEU A 256 -5.20 -39.71 -16.11
CA LEU A 256 -5.36 -38.67 -15.10
C LEU A 256 -5.66 -37.31 -15.73
N PHE A 257 -5.02 -36.98 -16.85
CA PHE A 257 -5.28 -35.75 -17.59
C PHE A 257 -6.72 -35.70 -18.14
N ILE A 258 -7.21 -36.82 -18.69
CA ILE A 258 -8.61 -36.93 -19.14
C ILE A 258 -9.57 -36.74 -17.95
N LYS A 259 -9.34 -37.42 -16.81
CA LYS A 259 -10.16 -37.24 -15.60
C LYS A 259 -10.15 -35.80 -15.08
N LEU A 260 -8.99 -35.13 -15.13
CA LEU A 260 -8.89 -33.72 -14.75
C LEU A 260 -9.72 -32.82 -15.68
N LYS A 261 -9.75 -33.13 -16.97
CA LYS A 261 -10.61 -32.44 -17.95
C LYS A 261 -12.10 -32.70 -17.71
N GLU A 262 -12.48 -33.94 -17.40
CA GLU A 262 -13.87 -34.30 -17.04
C GLU A 262 -14.31 -33.53 -15.78
N LEU A 263 -13.49 -33.52 -14.73
CA LEU A 263 -13.76 -32.75 -13.51
C LEU A 263 -13.84 -31.24 -13.78
N GLN A 264 -13.01 -30.70 -14.67
CA GLN A 264 -13.11 -29.29 -15.09
C GLN A 264 -14.44 -28.99 -15.78
N VAL A 265 -14.92 -29.90 -16.64
CA VAL A 265 -16.22 -29.77 -17.31
C VAL A 265 -17.37 -29.88 -16.30
N GLU A 266 -17.29 -30.80 -15.33
CA GLU A 266 -18.27 -30.92 -14.24
C GLU A 266 -18.32 -29.64 -13.38
N LEU A 267 -17.16 -29.11 -12.98
CA LEU A 267 -17.06 -27.84 -12.24
C LEU A 267 -17.64 -26.67 -13.03
N TRP A 268 -17.42 -26.61 -14.34
CA TRP A 268 -18.04 -25.60 -15.21
C TRP A 268 -19.55 -25.76 -15.32
N SER A 269 -20.06 -27.00 -15.34
CA SER A 269 -21.50 -27.27 -15.36
C SER A 269 -22.21 -26.87 -14.05
N LEU A 270 -21.47 -26.81 -12.93
CA LEU A 270 -21.95 -26.35 -11.62
C LEU A 270 -21.94 -24.82 -11.46
N GLY A 271 -21.62 -24.06 -12.51
CA GLY A 271 -21.66 -22.59 -12.50
C GLY A 271 -20.49 -21.91 -11.79
N ILE A 272 -19.45 -22.65 -11.42
CA ILE A 272 -18.23 -22.12 -10.81
C ILE A 272 -17.30 -21.63 -11.95
N ARG A 273 -17.57 -20.43 -12.47
CA ARG A 273 -16.80 -19.86 -13.61
C ARG A 273 -15.45 -19.26 -13.22
N ASP A 274 -15.23 -18.91 -11.95
CA ASP A 274 -14.09 -18.07 -11.56
C ASP A 274 -12.81 -18.82 -11.15
N PHE A 275 -12.80 -20.15 -11.20
CA PHE A 275 -11.61 -20.94 -10.82
C PHE A 275 -10.58 -21.13 -11.95
N GLY A 276 -10.92 -20.78 -13.20
CA GLY A 276 -10.16 -21.22 -14.38
C GLY A 276 -9.00 -20.31 -14.82
N HIS A 277 -9.12 -18.99 -14.66
CA HIS A 277 -8.19 -18.07 -15.33
C HIS A 277 -6.86 -17.86 -14.59
N GLY A 278 -6.83 -17.97 -13.26
CA GLY A 278 -5.60 -17.78 -12.47
C GLY A 278 -4.61 -18.95 -12.54
N LEU A 279 -5.10 -20.19 -12.64
CA LEU A 279 -4.26 -21.39 -12.62
C LEU A 279 -3.83 -21.85 -14.03
N TYR A 280 -4.62 -21.59 -15.08
CA TYR A 280 -4.20 -21.93 -16.44
C TYR A 280 -3.08 -21.02 -16.97
N GLY A 281 -3.08 -19.73 -16.61
CA GLY A 281 -2.03 -18.80 -17.00
C GLY A 281 -0.67 -19.16 -16.42
N SER A 282 -0.64 -19.58 -15.14
CA SER A 282 0.58 -20.00 -14.45
C SER A 282 1.08 -21.37 -14.94
N TYR A 283 0.19 -22.31 -15.28
CA TYR A 283 0.59 -23.61 -15.82
C TYR A 283 1.14 -23.55 -17.26
N ILE A 284 0.56 -22.71 -18.14
CA ILE A 284 1.07 -22.51 -19.50
C ILE A 284 2.45 -21.84 -19.48
N MET A 285 2.66 -20.87 -18.57
CA MET A 285 3.96 -20.23 -18.36
C MET A 285 5.02 -21.24 -17.89
N LEU A 286 4.71 -22.09 -16.90
CA LEU A 286 5.64 -23.11 -16.42
C LEU A 286 5.96 -24.15 -17.50
N TYR A 287 4.97 -24.63 -18.27
CA TYR A 287 5.21 -25.59 -19.35
C TYR A 287 6.06 -24.99 -20.48
N HIS A 288 5.85 -23.73 -20.84
CA HIS A 288 6.68 -23.04 -21.83
C HIS A 288 8.11 -22.82 -21.35
N VAL A 289 8.31 -22.43 -20.09
CA VAL A 289 9.65 -22.26 -19.50
C VAL A 289 10.39 -23.61 -19.46
N SER A 290 9.71 -24.70 -19.08
CA SER A 290 10.31 -26.04 -19.04
C SER A 290 10.64 -26.59 -20.43
N VAL A 291 9.78 -26.39 -21.44
CA VAL A 291 10.05 -26.83 -22.83
C VAL A 291 11.19 -26.02 -23.45
N CYS A 292 11.30 -24.72 -23.15
CA CYS A 292 12.43 -23.89 -23.58
C CYS A 292 13.75 -24.36 -22.93
N TYR A 293 13.74 -24.71 -21.64
CA TYR A 293 14.92 -25.24 -20.95
C TYR A 293 15.34 -26.62 -21.48
N LEU A 294 14.40 -27.52 -21.77
CA LEU A 294 14.69 -28.85 -22.31
C LEU A 294 15.20 -28.79 -23.76
N ARG A 295 14.69 -27.87 -24.58
CA ARG A 295 15.16 -27.68 -25.96
C ARG A 295 16.54 -27.02 -26.04
N ALA A 296 16.89 -26.19 -25.06
CA ALA A 296 18.24 -25.63 -24.91
C ALA A 296 19.26 -26.66 -24.37
N ALA A 297 18.82 -27.68 -23.62
CA ALA A 297 19.69 -28.74 -23.09
C ALA A 297 19.96 -29.88 -24.09
N ALA A 298 19.08 -30.09 -25.07
CA ALA A 298 19.20 -31.18 -26.06
C ALA A 298 20.50 -31.19 -26.91
N PRO A 299 21.09 -30.06 -27.34
CA PRO A 299 22.35 -30.08 -28.09
C PRO A 299 23.60 -30.31 -27.22
N ALA A 300 23.49 -30.31 -25.88
CA ALA A 300 24.62 -30.54 -24.98
C ALA A 300 24.92 -32.04 -24.73
N ALA A 301 24.05 -32.95 -25.19
CA ALA A 301 24.13 -34.38 -24.90
C ALA A 301 24.57 -35.25 -26.10
N ASP A 302 25.20 -34.66 -27.12
CA ASP A 302 25.78 -35.41 -28.25
C ASP A 302 27.31 -35.58 -28.05
N PRO A 303 27.78 -36.75 -27.57
CA PRO A 303 29.18 -36.97 -27.20
C PRO A 303 30.14 -37.06 -28.41
N GLY A 304 29.65 -36.92 -29.65
CA GLY A 304 30.45 -37.02 -30.87
C GLY A 304 31.01 -35.71 -31.43
N ARG A 305 30.62 -34.52 -30.94
CA ARG A 305 31.07 -33.23 -31.52
C ARG A 305 32.37 -32.71 -30.90
N SER A 306 33.46 -32.82 -31.66
CA SER A 306 34.78 -32.32 -31.28
C SER A 306 34.87 -30.78 -31.23
N GLY A 307 35.17 -30.24 -30.05
CA GLY A 307 36.14 -29.16 -29.76
C GLY A 307 35.91 -27.73 -30.27
N LYS A 308 35.43 -27.51 -31.50
CA LYS A 308 35.27 -26.16 -32.09
C LYS A 308 33.83 -25.80 -32.44
N GLU A 309 32.99 -26.76 -32.79
CA GLU A 309 31.56 -26.49 -33.06
C GLU A 309 30.71 -26.35 -31.79
N ALA A 310 31.07 -27.05 -30.71
CA ALA A 310 30.34 -26.95 -29.42
C ALA A 310 30.40 -25.53 -28.82
N LYS A 311 31.45 -24.75 -29.11
CA LYS A 311 31.60 -23.36 -28.64
C LYS A 311 30.70 -22.36 -29.39
N LEU A 312 30.21 -22.71 -30.59
CA LEU A 312 29.26 -21.89 -31.33
C LEU A 312 27.80 -22.21 -30.98
N ALA A 313 27.50 -23.45 -30.56
CA ALA A 313 26.17 -23.85 -30.09
C ALA A 313 25.83 -23.34 -28.68
N ALA A 314 26.84 -23.01 -27.86
CA ALA A 314 26.66 -22.46 -26.50
C ALA A 314 26.62 -20.93 -26.43
N ARG A 315 26.37 -20.23 -27.55
CA ARG A 315 25.97 -18.82 -27.49
C ARG A 315 24.47 -18.77 -27.24
N PRO A 316 24.00 -18.08 -26.18
CA PRO A 316 22.57 -17.86 -26.01
C PRO A 316 22.11 -17.00 -27.18
N PHE A 317 21.43 -17.60 -28.15
CA PHE A 317 20.59 -16.85 -29.06
C PHE A 317 19.46 -16.27 -28.20
N CYS A 318 19.66 -15.06 -27.70
CA CYS A 318 18.59 -14.23 -27.15
C CYS A 318 17.67 -13.85 -28.32
N TYR A 319 16.82 -14.78 -28.77
CA TYR A 319 15.58 -14.41 -29.42
C TYR A 319 14.70 -13.80 -28.34
N VAL A 320 14.78 -12.47 -28.20
CA VAL A 320 13.73 -11.69 -27.56
C VAL A 320 12.51 -11.86 -28.46
N HIS A 321 11.73 -12.91 -28.22
CA HIS A 321 10.37 -12.95 -28.74
C HIS A 321 9.63 -11.83 -28.01
N ARG A 322 9.39 -10.75 -28.74
CA ARG A 322 8.46 -9.69 -28.39
C ARG A 322 7.08 -10.36 -28.27
N CYS A 323 6.73 -10.82 -27.08
CA CYS A 323 5.36 -11.23 -26.78
C CYS A 323 4.54 -9.95 -26.66
N GLU A 324 3.97 -9.51 -27.78
CA GLU A 324 2.85 -8.57 -27.77
C GLU A 324 1.67 -9.31 -27.13
N ILE A 325 1.47 -9.09 -25.83
CA ILE A 325 0.25 -9.46 -25.14
C ILE A 325 -0.82 -8.52 -25.67
N TYR A 326 -1.62 -8.99 -26.62
CA TYR A 326 -2.88 -8.34 -26.94
C TYR A 326 -3.80 -8.53 -25.72
N LEU A 327 -3.91 -7.48 -24.91
CA LEU A 327 -5.05 -7.32 -24.02
C LEU A 327 -6.28 -7.21 -24.92
N ILE A 328 -7.02 -8.31 -25.01
CA ILE A 328 -8.41 -8.27 -25.46
C ILE A 328 -9.16 -7.72 -24.24
N ASP A 329 -9.59 -6.46 -24.32
CA ASP A 329 -10.58 -5.91 -23.40
C ASP A 329 -11.81 -6.84 -23.41
N ILE A 330 -12.16 -7.37 -22.23
CA ILE A 330 -13.43 -8.05 -21.95
C ILE A 330 -14.23 -7.15 -21.01
#